data_AF-A0A7Y3DQB3-F1
#
_entry.id   AF-A0A7Y3DQB3-F1
#
_cell.length_a   1.000
_cell.length_b   1.000
_cell.length_c   1.000
_cell.angle_alpha   90.00
_cell.angle_beta   90.00
_cell.angle_gamma   90.00
#
_symmetry.space_group_name_H-M   'P 1'
#
loop_
_entity.id
_entity.type
_entity.pdbx_description
1 polymer ?
#
loop_
_entity_poly.entity_id
_entity_poly.type
_entity_poly.pdbx_seq_one_letter_code
_entity_poly.pdbx_strand_id
1 'polypeptide(L)'
;MRVFLRKYFLPTITLLAMVFSMGSLGHSEVIVFDRVTTVKTPIRITVLTKRRFFPAGGSLVDIYLEDDHLRKIMTGGDGYGYLKYTPLKAGFKKVTARSNSDSASGLILVMKKSEKAIIIEIEEGFKDSLFSNEIMEDSRDAVNSMRKNYQIIYLSRFMGKSITGSWLEKQSFPESVVLRWRGPSTLAALKAKGVQLHAIIGSAAVIAEAAKLIERRYTFDKTGDGKTVKSWDEILKLLQENPPE
;
A
#
# COMPACT_ATOMS: atom_id res chain seq x y z
N MET A 1 25.74 61.72 -27.04
CA MET A 1 25.42 61.01 -25.79
C MET A 1 23.92 61.12 -25.56
N ARG A 2 23.23 59.99 -25.35
CA ARG A 2 21.76 59.77 -25.41
C ARG A 2 21.24 59.35 -26.78
N VAL A 3 20.28 58.42 -26.74
CA VAL A 3 19.51 57.83 -27.83
C VAL A 3 20.16 56.66 -28.57
N PHE A 4 20.49 55.56 -27.89
CA PHE A 4 20.63 54.24 -28.56
C PHE A 4 20.30 53.03 -27.66
N LEU A 5 19.41 53.19 -26.67
CA LEU A 5 18.95 52.07 -25.85
C LEU A 5 17.45 52.21 -25.55
N ARG A 6 16.58 52.02 -26.55
CA ARG A 6 15.13 51.98 -26.28
C ARG A 6 14.24 51.21 -27.26
N LYS A 7 14.78 50.39 -28.17
CA LYS A 7 13.95 49.72 -29.20
C LYS A 7 13.96 48.18 -29.21
N TYR A 8 14.79 47.50 -28.42
CA TYR A 8 14.84 46.04 -28.44
C TYR A 8 14.60 45.37 -27.08
N PHE A 9 14.34 46.13 -26.02
CA PHE A 9 14.15 45.59 -24.67
C PHE A 9 12.70 45.32 -24.27
N LEU A 10 11.72 45.65 -25.13
CA LEU A 10 10.31 45.48 -24.81
C LEU A 10 9.60 44.23 -25.38
N PRO A 11 10.04 43.55 -26.47
CA PRO A 11 9.33 42.36 -26.95
C PRO A 11 9.80 41.05 -26.31
N THR A 12 10.98 41.02 -25.66
CA THR A 12 11.53 39.80 -25.06
C THR A 12 11.00 39.52 -23.65
N ILE A 13 10.56 40.56 -22.91
CA ILE A 13 9.96 40.39 -21.59
C ILE A 13 8.52 39.84 -21.68
N THR A 14 7.79 40.16 -22.75
CA THR A 14 6.40 39.70 -22.95
C THR A 14 6.31 38.22 -23.36
N LEU A 15 7.29 37.70 -24.11
CA LEU A 15 7.31 36.28 -24.50
C LEU A 15 7.66 35.37 -23.31
N LEU A 16 8.53 35.82 -22.40
CA LEU A 16 8.89 35.06 -21.20
C LEU A 16 7.78 35.03 -20.14
N ALA A 17 6.95 36.08 -20.07
CA ALA A 17 5.77 36.12 -19.19
C ALA A 17 4.61 35.22 -19.69
N MET A 18 4.51 34.96 -21.00
CA MET A 18 3.48 34.08 -21.56
C MET A 18 3.80 32.59 -21.34
N VAL A 19 5.08 32.21 -21.29
CA VAL A 19 5.50 30.84 -20.95
C VAL A 19 5.25 30.49 -19.47
N PHE A 20 5.22 31.49 -18.58
CA PHE A 20 4.83 31.30 -17.18
C PHE A 20 3.31 31.37 -16.92
N SER A 21 2.52 31.78 -17.92
CA SER A 21 1.05 31.91 -17.79
C SER A 21 0.27 30.66 -18.19
N MET A 22 0.95 29.61 -18.69
CA MET A 22 0.42 28.24 -18.62
C MET A 22 0.60 27.73 -17.19
N GLY A 23 -0.12 28.37 -16.26
CA GLY A 23 -0.29 27.87 -14.91
C GLY A 23 -0.74 26.42 -15.02
N SER A 24 0.17 25.50 -14.73
CA SER A 24 -0.16 24.10 -14.50
C SER A 24 -1.28 24.13 -13.49
N LEU A 25 -2.51 23.86 -13.92
CA LEU A 25 -3.61 23.47 -13.04
C LEU A 25 -3.02 22.34 -12.21
N GLY A 26 -2.63 22.66 -10.97
CA GLY A 26 -1.92 21.74 -10.11
C GLY A 26 -2.88 20.60 -9.82
N HIS A 27 -2.72 19.48 -10.53
CA HIS A 27 -3.56 18.31 -10.36
C HIS A 27 -3.43 17.89 -8.90
N SER A 28 -4.57 17.83 -8.21
CA SER A 28 -4.66 17.51 -6.81
C SER A 28 -4.70 16.00 -6.64
N GLU A 29 -3.54 15.35 -6.64
CA GLU A 29 -3.49 13.88 -6.51
C GLU A 29 -4.17 13.43 -5.20
N VAL A 30 -5.21 12.61 -5.32
CA VAL A 30 -5.84 11.91 -4.19
C VAL A 30 -5.21 10.55 -4.05
N ILE A 31 -4.87 10.15 -2.84
CA ILE A 31 -4.35 8.81 -2.52
C ILE A 31 -5.27 8.18 -1.49
N VAL A 32 -5.65 6.91 -1.71
CA VAL A 32 -6.36 6.10 -0.72
C VAL A 32 -5.44 5.00 -0.23
N PHE A 33 -5.31 4.87 1.09
CA PHE A 33 -4.44 3.86 1.67
C PHE A 33 -5.21 2.58 2.00
N ASP A 34 -4.60 1.44 1.68
CA ASP A 34 -5.17 0.14 2.02
C ASP A 34 -5.22 -0.08 3.53
N ARG A 35 -6.19 -0.89 3.97
CA ARG A 35 -6.43 -1.17 5.39
C ARG A 35 -6.76 -2.63 5.60
N VAL A 36 -6.38 -3.14 6.76
CA VAL A 36 -6.84 -4.44 7.27
C VAL A 36 -7.56 -4.22 8.59
N THR A 37 -8.65 -4.97 8.76
CA THR A 37 -9.40 -5.05 10.02
C THR A 37 -10.16 -6.36 10.10
N THR A 38 -10.86 -6.57 11.22
CA THR A 38 -11.82 -7.65 11.37
C THR A 38 -13.25 -7.14 11.36
N VAL A 39 -14.21 -8.05 11.14
CA VAL A 39 -15.64 -7.77 11.23
C VAL A 39 -15.98 -7.11 12.58
N LYS A 40 -16.79 -6.04 12.53
CA LYS A 40 -17.19 -5.18 13.66
C LYS A 40 -16.05 -4.43 14.37
N THR A 41 -14.83 -4.45 13.83
CA THR A 41 -13.70 -3.67 14.36
C THR A 41 -13.55 -2.36 13.57
N PRO A 42 -13.69 -1.19 14.22
CA PRO A 42 -13.65 0.09 13.55
C PRO A 42 -12.27 0.38 12.95
N ILE A 43 -12.28 1.01 11.78
CA ILE A 43 -11.08 1.56 11.12
C ILE A 43 -11.26 3.01 10.74
N ARG A 44 -10.14 3.62 10.38
CA ARG A 44 -10.12 4.90 9.66
C ARG A 44 -9.76 4.63 8.21
N ILE A 45 -10.71 4.86 7.32
CA ILE A 45 -10.41 5.13 5.91
C ILE A 45 -9.53 6.38 5.91
N THR A 46 -8.40 6.32 5.20
CA THR A 46 -7.45 7.43 5.15
C THR A 46 -7.22 7.79 3.71
N VAL A 47 -7.32 9.09 3.47
CA VAL A 47 -7.00 9.70 2.19
C VAL A 47 -5.89 10.72 2.40
N LEU A 48 -5.11 10.97 1.36
CA LEU A 48 -4.14 12.06 1.32
C LEU A 48 -4.36 12.83 0.03
N THR A 49 -4.58 14.13 0.14
CA THR A 49 -4.58 15.05 -0.99
C THR A 49 -3.21 15.70 -1.10
N LYS A 50 -2.64 15.72 -2.31
CA LYS A 50 -1.34 16.34 -2.61
C LYS A 50 -1.49 17.37 -3.72
N ARG A 51 -0.53 18.30 -3.79
CA ARG A 51 -0.24 19.17 -4.93
C ARG A 51 1.18 18.91 -5.36
N ARG A 52 1.36 18.28 -6.52
CA ARG A 52 2.66 17.95 -7.13
C ARG A 52 3.59 17.12 -6.22
N PHE A 53 4.26 17.74 -5.25
CA PHE A 53 5.16 17.09 -4.30
C PHE A 53 4.81 17.31 -2.82
N PHE A 54 3.87 18.22 -2.52
CA PHE A 54 3.53 18.58 -1.14
C PHE A 54 2.11 18.15 -0.80
N PRO A 55 1.81 17.81 0.47
CA PRO A 55 0.44 17.64 0.90
C PRO A 55 -0.38 18.92 0.68
N ALA A 56 -1.67 18.76 0.36
CA ALA A 56 -2.58 19.84 0.03
C ALA A 56 -3.84 19.76 0.91
N GLY A 57 -3.81 20.44 2.04
CA GLY A 57 -4.91 20.47 2.99
C GLY A 57 -6.13 21.30 2.59
N GLY A 58 -7.20 21.20 3.38
CA GLY A 58 -8.45 21.94 3.16
C GLY A 58 -9.26 21.46 1.95
N SER A 59 -8.91 20.31 1.39
CA SER A 59 -9.57 19.76 0.20
C SER A 59 -10.83 18.99 0.61
N LEU A 60 -11.93 19.20 -0.11
CA LEU A 60 -13.14 18.38 0.03
C LEU A 60 -12.97 17.07 -0.75
N VAL A 61 -13.22 15.95 -0.09
CA VAL A 61 -13.07 14.61 -0.66
C VAL A 61 -14.36 13.82 -0.47
N ASP A 62 -14.96 13.39 -1.58
CA ASP A 62 -16.06 12.43 -1.59
C ASP A 62 -15.51 11.01 -1.46
N ILE A 63 -15.96 10.27 -0.45
CA ILE A 63 -15.57 8.88 -0.19
C ILE A 63 -16.74 7.97 -0.56
N TYR A 64 -16.43 6.94 -1.35
CA TYR A 64 -17.34 5.89 -1.78
C TYR A 64 -16.85 4.53 -1.28
N LEU A 65 -17.77 3.63 -0.96
CA LEU A 65 -17.52 2.25 -0.57
C LEU A 65 -18.33 1.34 -1.48
N GLU A 66 -17.69 0.47 -2.25
CA GLU A 66 -18.39 -0.40 -3.23
C GLU A 66 -19.36 0.39 -4.13
N ASP A 67 -18.90 1.55 -4.62
CA ASP A 67 -19.63 2.51 -5.46
C ASP A 67 -20.72 3.34 -4.77
N ASP A 68 -21.12 2.99 -3.54
CA ASP A 68 -22.05 3.80 -2.75
C ASP A 68 -21.34 5.01 -2.13
N HIS A 69 -21.94 6.21 -2.26
CA HIS A 69 -21.43 7.40 -1.58
C HIS A 69 -21.57 7.24 -0.07
N LEU A 70 -20.44 7.28 0.64
CA LEU A 70 -20.41 7.09 2.08
C LEU A 70 -20.47 8.43 2.81
N ARG A 71 -19.58 9.36 2.46
CA ARG A 71 -19.50 10.70 3.06
C ARG A 71 -18.54 11.62 2.31
N LYS A 72 -18.83 12.92 2.32
CA LYS A 72 -17.87 13.99 2.01
C LYS A 72 -17.12 14.43 3.26
N ILE A 73 -15.79 14.46 3.21
CA ILE A 73 -14.92 14.93 4.31
C ILE A 73 -14.03 16.08 3.84
N MET A 74 -13.43 16.80 4.78
CA MET A 74 -12.39 17.79 4.51
C MET A 74 -11.05 17.27 5.02
N THR A 75 -9.98 17.44 4.23
CA THR A 75 -8.62 17.10 4.67
C THR A 75 -8.06 18.18 5.60
N GLY A 76 -7.25 17.77 6.58
CA GLY A 76 -6.52 18.68 7.46
C GLY A 76 -5.45 19.46 6.71
N GLY A 77 -4.80 20.44 7.37
CA GLY A 77 -3.74 21.25 6.76
C GLY A 77 -2.54 20.43 6.25
N ASP A 78 -2.33 19.24 6.80
CA ASP A 78 -1.34 18.24 6.40
C ASP A 78 -1.75 17.39 5.19
N GLY A 79 -2.91 17.68 4.59
CA GLY A 79 -3.46 16.95 3.45
C GLY A 79 -4.15 15.62 3.80
N TYR A 80 -4.13 15.17 5.06
CA TYR A 80 -4.76 13.90 5.43
C TYR A 80 -6.24 14.08 5.77
N GLY A 81 -7.06 13.15 5.28
CA GLY A 81 -8.47 13.01 5.63
C GLY A 81 -8.74 11.66 6.27
N TYR A 82 -9.65 11.64 7.25
CA TYR A 82 -10.00 10.41 7.97
C TYR A 82 -11.52 10.24 8.07
N LEU A 83 -12.00 9.04 7.74
CA LEU A 83 -13.40 8.65 7.94
C LEU A 83 -13.46 7.36 8.75
N LYS A 84 -14.12 7.41 9.92
CA LYS A 84 -14.37 6.21 10.72
C LYS A 84 -15.40 5.33 10.03
N TYR A 85 -15.09 4.05 9.88
CA TYR A 85 -15.95 3.05 9.27
C TYR A 85 -15.87 1.74 10.06
N THR A 86 -17.00 1.05 10.23
CA THR A 86 -17.07 -0.23 10.94
C THR A 86 -17.67 -1.27 10.00
N PRO A 87 -16.88 -2.22 9.47
CA PRO A 87 -17.40 -3.19 8.51
C PRO A 87 -18.23 -4.28 9.20
N LEU A 88 -19.33 -4.66 8.57
CA LEU A 88 -20.26 -5.69 9.08
C LEU A 88 -20.04 -7.07 8.46
N LYS A 89 -19.39 -7.14 7.30
CA LYS A 89 -19.16 -8.39 6.54
C LYS A 89 -17.69 -8.50 6.17
N ALA A 90 -17.19 -9.74 6.17
CA ALA A 90 -15.84 -10.07 5.72
C ALA A 90 -15.72 -9.95 4.19
N GLY A 91 -14.49 -9.93 3.69
CA GLY A 91 -14.13 -9.79 2.28
C GLY A 91 -13.41 -8.48 1.98
N PHE A 92 -13.08 -8.29 0.71
CA PHE A 92 -12.51 -7.04 0.22
C PHE A 92 -13.60 -5.99 0.07
N LYS A 93 -13.29 -4.75 0.46
CA LYS A 93 -14.12 -3.56 0.21
C LYS A 93 -13.30 -2.54 -0.56
N LYS A 94 -13.74 -2.20 -1.77
CA LYS A 94 -13.14 -1.12 -2.55
C LYS A 94 -13.58 0.22 -1.98
N VAL A 95 -12.62 1.09 -1.73
CA VAL A 95 -12.85 2.47 -1.33
C VAL A 95 -12.38 3.38 -2.44
N THR A 96 -13.24 4.25 -2.92
CA THR A 96 -12.87 5.26 -3.92
C THR A 96 -12.95 6.64 -3.27
N ALA A 97 -11.93 7.46 -3.48
CA ALA A 97 -11.95 8.85 -3.03
C ALA A 97 -11.84 9.77 -4.25
N ARG A 98 -12.67 10.81 -4.30
CA ARG A 98 -12.71 11.80 -5.38
C ARG A 98 -12.55 13.21 -4.82
N SER A 99 -11.70 14.01 -5.44
CA SER A 99 -11.51 15.43 -5.13
C SER A 99 -11.27 16.18 -6.42
N ASN A 100 -12.12 17.17 -6.74
CA ASN A 100 -12.09 17.87 -8.03
C ASN A 100 -12.14 16.87 -9.21
N SER A 101 -11.18 16.93 -10.12
CA SER A 101 -11.00 16.00 -11.25
C SER A 101 -10.27 14.71 -10.90
N ASP A 102 -9.73 14.60 -9.69
CA ASP A 102 -8.83 13.51 -9.30
C ASP A 102 -9.58 12.42 -8.52
N SER A 103 -9.21 11.16 -8.77
CA SER A 103 -9.82 10.00 -8.12
C SER A 103 -8.76 8.92 -7.87
N ALA A 104 -8.86 8.23 -6.74
CA ALA A 104 -8.04 7.07 -6.44
C ALA A 104 -8.81 6.00 -5.68
N SER A 105 -8.27 4.77 -5.66
CA SER A 105 -8.90 3.62 -5.03
C SER A 105 -7.98 2.86 -4.06
N GLY A 106 -8.55 2.53 -2.92
CA GLY A 106 -8.00 1.71 -1.84
C GLY A 106 -8.76 0.39 -1.70
N LEU A 107 -8.16 -0.57 -1.02
CA LEU A 107 -8.81 -1.80 -0.58
C LEU A 107 -8.81 -1.86 0.94
N ILE A 108 -9.94 -2.26 1.51
CA ILE A 108 -10.02 -2.72 2.89
C ILE A 108 -10.18 -4.23 2.84
N LEU A 109 -9.24 -4.98 3.42
CA LEU A 109 -9.43 -6.39 3.71
C LEU A 109 -10.10 -6.52 5.08
N VAL A 110 -11.35 -7.00 5.08
CA VAL A 110 -12.11 -7.30 6.29
C VAL A 110 -12.06 -8.80 6.55
N MET A 111 -11.41 -9.20 7.62
CA MET A 111 -11.24 -10.60 7.99
C MET A 111 -12.26 -11.03 9.04
N LYS A 112 -12.65 -12.30 9.04
CA LYS A 112 -13.20 -12.94 10.24
C LYS A 112 -12.06 -13.12 11.25
N LYS A 113 -12.38 -13.08 12.55
CA LYS A 113 -11.37 -13.30 13.60
C LYS A 113 -10.79 -14.72 13.59
N SER A 114 -11.43 -15.68 12.93
CA SER A 114 -10.94 -17.05 12.73
C SER A 114 -10.03 -17.21 11.52
N GLU A 115 -9.98 -16.23 10.62
CA GLU A 115 -9.14 -16.30 9.42
C GLU A 115 -7.69 -15.96 9.77
N LYS A 116 -6.77 -16.74 9.18
CA LYS A 116 -5.32 -16.61 9.38
C LYS A 116 -4.71 -15.80 8.24
N ALA A 117 -3.79 -14.91 8.58
CA ALA A 117 -3.11 -14.05 7.63
C ALA A 117 -1.65 -14.48 7.43
N ILE A 118 -1.20 -14.49 6.18
CA ILE A 118 0.23 -14.54 5.84
C ILE A 118 0.66 -13.15 5.40
N ILE A 119 1.70 -12.65 6.05
CA ILE A 119 2.33 -11.39 5.71
C ILE A 119 3.48 -11.65 4.73
N ILE A 120 3.50 -10.94 3.62
CA ILE A 120 4.55 -11.08 2.61
C ILE A 120 5.19 -9.72 2.36
N GLU A 121 6.47 -9.58 2.72
CA GLU A 121 7.25 -8.41 2.36
C GLU A 121 7.52 -8.37 0.86
N ILE A 122 7.37 -7.18 0.32
CA ILE A 122 7.71 -6.78 -1.03
C ILE A 122 8.80 -5.71 -0.93
N GLU A 123 10.05 -6.09 -1.24
CA GLU A 123 11.15 -5.13 -1.39
C GLU A 123 11.21 -4.54 -2.81
N GLU A 124 11.80 -3.35 -2.94
CA GLU A 124 12.18 -2.75 -4.25
C GLU A 124 13.18 -3.65 -5.02
N GLY A 125 13.80 -4.62 -4.33
CA GLY A 125 14.75 -5.62 -4.82
C GLY A 125 14.14 -6.93 -5.30
N PHE A 126 13.01 -6.92 -6.00
CA PHE A 126 12.60 -8.06 -6.87
C PHE A 126 13.68 -8.45 -7.90
N LYS A 127 14.81 -7.74 -7.97
CA LYS A 127 15.95 -8.06 -8.83
C LYS A 127 17.00 -8.99 -8.21
N ASP A 128 17.25 -8.99 -6.89
CA ASP A 128 18.55 -9.52 -6.40
C ASP A 128 18.53 -10.65 -5.36
N SER A 129 17.41 -11.02 -4.72
CA SER A 129 17.45 -12.18 -3.79
C SER A 129 16.18 -13.03 -3.66
N LEU A 130 14.99 -12.45 -3.79
CA LEU A 130 13.74 -13.18 -3.54
C LEU A 130 13.02 -13.66 -4.80
N PHE A 131 13.37 -13.14 -5.97
CA PHE A 131 12.65 -13.34 -7.23
C PHE A 131 13.56 -13.16 -8.47
N SER A 132 14.60 -13.99 -8.65
CA SER A 132 15.14 -14.18 -10.01
C SER A 132 13.98 -14.59 -10.95
N ASN A 133 14.09 -14.37 -12.26
CA ASN A 133 12.98 -14.66 -13.19
C ASN A 133 12.39 -16.09 -13.04
N GLU A 134 13.22 -17.07 -12.67
CA GLU A 134 12.82 -18.44 -12.35
C GLU A 134 12.07 -18.54 -11.00
N ILE A 135 12.54 -17.83 -9.96
CA ILE A 135 11.87 -17.76 -8.65
C ILE A 135 10.54 -16.98 -8.75
N MET A 136 10.38 -16.11 -9.75
CA MET A 136 9.19 -15.27 -9.91
C MET A 136 7.93 -16.05 -10.29
N GLU A 137 8.00 -17.04 -11.18
CA GLU A 137 6.85 -17.90 -11.50
C GLU A 137 6.46 -18.79 -10.32
N ASP A 138 7.44 -19.46 -9.72
CA ASP A 138 7.26 -20.31 -8.53
C ASP A 138 6.61 -19.54 -7.37
N SER A 139 7.00 -18.28 -7.20
CA SER A 139 6.45 -17.45 -6.14
C SER A 139 4.98 -17.09 -6.34
N ARG A 140 4.55 -16.79 -7.58
CA ARG A 140 3.16 -16.46 -7.88
C ARG A 140 2.26 -17.65 -7.59
N ASP A 141 2.66 -18.83 -8.04
CA ASP A 141 1.89 -20.05 -7.91
C ASP A 141 1.83 -20.50 -6.44
N ALA A 142 2.92 -20.30 -5.69
CA ALA A 142 2.93 -20.50 -4.26
C ALA A 142 2.01 -19.54 -3.52
N VAL A 143 2.05 -18.24 -3.80
CA VAL A 143 1.16 -17.28 -3.13
C VAL A 143 -0.31 -17.53 -3.51
N ASN A 144 -0.60 -17.91 -4.75
CA ASN A 144 -1.94 -18.35 -5.16
C ASN A 144 -2.39 -19.62 -4.40
N SER A 145 -1.48 -20.55 -4.15
CA SER A 145 -1.75 -21.74 -3.34
C SER A 145 -2.01 -21.39 -1.87
N MET A 146 -1.22 -20.47 -1.29
CA MET A 146 -1.43 -19.97 0.07
C MET A 146 -2.79 -19.29 0.23
N ARG A 147 -3.23 -18.51 -0.76
CA ARG A 147 -4.52 -17.80 -0.75
C ARG A 147 -5.73 -18.71 -0.50
N LYS A 148 -5.64 -20.00 -0.85
CA LYS A 148 -6.73 -20.97 -0.64
C LYS A 148 -7.09 -21.14 0.84
N ASN A 149 -6.10 -21.02 1.73
CA ASN A 149 -6.27 -21.27 3.17
C ASN A 149 -5.97 -20.04 4.04
N TYR A 150 -5.32 -19.03 3.47
CA TYR A 150 -4.84 -17.86 4.20
C TYR A 150 -5.22 -16.57 3.50
N GLN A 151 -5.49 -15.52 4.27
CA GLN A 151 -5.55 -14.16 3.75
C GLN A 151 -4.12 -13.63 3.54
N ILE A 152 -3.82 -13.17 2.34
CA ILE A 152 -2.49 -12.60 2.04
C ILE A 152 -2.52 -11.12 2.39
N ILE A 153 -1.48 -10.60 3.03
CA ILE A 153 -1.30 -9.15 3.26
C ILE A 153 0.11 -8.80 2.82
N TYR A 154 0.23 -7.89 1.86
CA TYR A 154 1.52 -7.44 1.38
C TYR A 154 2.06 -6.28 2.24
N LEU A 155 3.38 -6.27 2.47
CA LEU A 155 4.10 -5.17 3.11
C LEU A 155 5.07 -4.53 2.13
N SER A 156 5.05 -3.20 2.03
CA SER A 156 6.02 -2.43 1.23
C SER A 156 6.76 -1.42 2.10
N ARG A 157 8.10 -1.35 2.00
CA ARG A 157 8.93 -0.40 2.76
C ARG A 157 8.95 1.00 2.15
N PHE A 158 9.12 1.09 0.83
CA PHE A 158 9.44 2.34 0.13
C PHE A 158 8.31 2.83 -0.75
N MET A 159 7.74 1.93 -1.57
CA MET A 159 6.76 2.29 -2.57
C MET A 159 5.34 2.33 -2.02
N GLY A 160 4.60 3.38 -2.37
CA GLY A 160 3.16 3.44 -2.11
C GLY A 160 2.39 2.42 -2.95
N LYS A 161 1.13 2.20 -2.57
CA LYS A 161 0.21 1.27 -3.26
C LYS A 161 0.21 1.43 -4.78
N SER A 162 0.31 2.65 -5.30
CA SER A 162 0.24 2.92 -6.75
C SER A 162 1.31 2.18 -7.55
N ILE A 163 2.53 2.03 -7.00
CA ILE A 163 3.61 1.37 -7.74
C ILE A 163 3.63 -0.13 -7.41
N THR A 164 3.59 -0.50 -6.12
CA THR A 164 3.61 -1.90 -5.71
C THR A 164 2.38 -2.67 -6.18
N GLY A 165 1.19 -2.06 -6.09
CA GLY A 165 -0.06 -2.68 -6.54
C GLY A 165 -0.09 -2.91 -8.05
N SER A 166 0.29 -1.90 -8.84
CA SER A 166 0.36 -2.04 -10.31
C SER A 166 1.39 -3.09 -10.74
N TRP A 167 2.52 -3.20 -10.01
CA TRP A 167 3.51 -4.24 -10.27
C TRP A 167 2.95 -5.63 -9.95
N LEU A 168 2.32 -5.82 -8.78
CA LEU A 168 1.70 -7.10 -8.39
C LEU A 168 0.65 -7.56 -9.41
N GLU A 169 -0.20 -6.63 -9.85
CA GLU A 169 -1.23 -6.88 -10.86
C GLU A 169 -0.60 -7.29 -12.20
N LYS A 170 0.42 -6.56 -12.67
CA LYS A 170 1.15 -6.87 -13.90
C LYS A 170 1.78 -8.27 -13.85
N GLN A 171 2.26 -8.69 -12.69
CA GLN A 171 2.85 -10.02 -12.49
C GLN A 171 1.82 -11.11 -12.13
N SER A 172 0.52 -10.78 -12.13
CA SER A 172 -0.57 -11.71 -11.81
C SER A 172 -0.48 -12.34 -10.42
N PHE A 173 0.10 -11.63 -9.45
CA PHE A 173 -0.05 -12.02 -8.04
C PHE A 173 -1.51 -11.85 -7.60
N PRO A 174 -1.98 -12.65 -6.63
CA PRO A 174 -3.35 -12.52 -6.15
C PRO A 174 -3.60 -11.12 -5.56
N GLU A 175 -4.71 -10.52 -5.96
CA GLU A 175 -5.14 -9.24 -5.42
C GLU A 175 -5.23 -9.29 -3.90
N SER A 176 -4.57 -8.32 -3.25
CA SER A 176 -4.76 -8.06 -1.83
C SER A 176 -4.35 -6.63 -1.48
N VAL A 177 -4.47 -6.30 -0.19
CA VAL A 177 -4.02 -5.05 0.39
C VAL A 177 -2.49 -4.95 0.44
N VAL A 178 -1.98 -3.75 0.18
CA VAL A 178 -0.57 -3.41 0.34
C VAL A 178 -0.42 -2.40 1.47
N LEU A 179 0.12 -2.84 2.61
CA LEU A 179 0.38 -1.98 3.76
C LEU A 179 1.80 -1.44 3.72
N ARG A 180 1.98 -0.20 4.17
CA ARG A 180 3.31 0.36 4.36
C ARG A 180 3.97 -0.21 5.62
N TRP A 181 5.18 -0.72 5.49
CA TRP A 181 6.01 -1.12 6.63
C TRP A 181 6.44 0.10 7.43
N ARG A 182 6.19 0.08 8.73
CA ARG A 182 6.57 1.12 9.70
C ARG A 182 7.21 0.47 10.94
N GLY A 183 7.94 -0.62 10.72
CA GLY A 183 8.46 -1.47 11.77
C GLY A 183 7.40 -2.35 12.45
N PRO A 184 7.75 -2.96 13.60
CA PRO A 184 6.89 -3.90 14.33
C PRO A 184 5.51 -3.36 14.70
N SER A 185 5.38 -2.03 14.81
CA SER A 185 4.12 -1.33 15.09
C SER A 185 3.02 -1.66 14.06
N THR A 186 3.39 -1.90 12.79
CA THR A 186 2.43 -2.32 11.75
C THR A 186 1.80 -3.66 12.11
N LEU A 187 2.59 -4.66 12.51
CA LEU A 187 2.09 -5.99 12.89
C LEU A 187 1.32 -5.93 14.22
N ALA A 188 1.82 -5.19 15.20
CA ALA A 188 1.14 -5.01 16.49
C ALA A 188 -0.26 -4.39 16.30
N ALA A 189 -0.40 -3.40 15.41
CA ALA A 189 -1.68 -2.80 15.07
C ALA A 189 -2.65 -3.78 14.37
N LEU A 190 -2.15 -4.77 13.62
CA LEU A 190 -2.97 -5.83 13.05
C LEU A 190 -3.47 -6.79 14.14
N LYS A 191 -2.59 -7.25 15.04
CA LYS A 191 -2.97 -8.11 16.18
C LYS A 191 -3.99 -7.41 17.09
N ALA A 192 -3.81 -6.12 17.38
CA ALA A 192 -4.74 -5.34 18.17
C ALA A 192 -6.15 -5.25 17.56
N LYS A 193 -6.27 -5.39 16.23
CA LYS A 193 -7.56 -5.48 15.51
C LYS A 193 -8.12 -6.90 15.45
N GLY A 194 -7.47 -7.87 16.09
CA GLY A 194 -7.87 -9.28 16.09
C GLY A 194 -7.50 -10.04 14.82
N VAL A 195 -6.56 -9.53 14.00
CA VAL A 195 -6.02 -10.28 12.86
C VAL A 195 -5.12 -11.39 13.40
N GLN A 196 -5.37 -12.64 12.98
CA GLN A 196 -4.50 -13.77 13.33
C GLN A 196 -3.29 -13.81 12.39
N LEU A 197 -2.16 -13.25 12.82
CA LEU A 197 -0.92 -13.30 12.06
C LEU A 197 -0.29 -14.69 12.17
N HIS A 198 -0.37 -15.47 11.11
CA HIS A 198 0.03 -16.88 11.11
C HIS A 198 1.48 -17.07 10.71
N ALA A 199 1.89 -16.42 9.62
CA ALA A 199 3.28 -16.43 9.17
C ALA A 199 3.68 -15.09 8.56
N ILE A 200 4.99 -14.86 8.50
CA ILE A 200 5.59 -13.75 7.74
C ILE A 200 6.75 -14.26 6.89
N ILE A 201 6.80 -13.77 5.65
CA ILE A 201 7.83 -14.06 4.67
C ILE A 201 8.48 -12.73 4.30
N GLY A 202 9.79 -12.60 4.45
CA GLY A 202 10.48 -11.35 4.12
C GLY A 202 11.99 -11.41 4.31
N SER A 203 12.62 -10.23 4.22
CA SER A 203 14.03 -10.01 4.46
C SER A 203 14.43 -10.38 5.88
N ALA A 204 15.72 -10.68 6.09
CA ALA A 204 16.26 -10.96 7.42
C ALA A 204 15.92 -9.85 8.44
N ALA A 205 15.91 -8.59 8.02
CA ALA A 205 15.58 -7.44 8.87
C ALA A 205 14.12 -7.46 9.34
N VAL A 206 13.16 -7.71 8.44
CA VAL A 206 11.74 -7.80 8.79
C VAL A 206 11.46 -9.02 9.67
N ILE A 207 12.12 -10.14 9.41
CA ILE A 207 11.99 -11.36 10.21
C ILE A 207 12.49 -11.15 11.64
N ALA A 208 13.62 -10.47 11.83
CA ALA A 208 14.14 -10.12 13.15
C ALA A 208 13.16 -9.20 13.91
N GLU A 209 12.63 -8.17 13.24
CA GLU A 209 11.66 -7.24 13.81
C GLU A 209 10.32 -7.90 14.17
N ALA A 210 9.92 -8.96 13.47
CA ALA A 210 8.67 -9.69 13.69
C ALA A 210 8.72 -10.69 14.87
N ALA A 211 9.87 -10.89 15.50
CA ALA A 211 10.13 -12.03 16.40
C ALA A 211 9.15 -12.22 17.55
N LYS A 212 8.71 -11.11 18.15
CA LYS A 212 7.80 -11.13 19.30
C LYS A 212 6.33 -11.21 18.90
N LEU A 213 6.03 -11.12 17.59
CA LEU A 213 4.67 -10.92 17.08
C LEU A 213 4.17 -12.11 16.26
N ILE A 214 5.06 -12.77 15.52
CA ILE A 214 4.75 -13.89 14.64
C ILE A 214 5.78 -14.99 14.87
N GLU A 215 5.32 -16.20 15.16
CA GLU A 215 6.20 -17.35 15.41
C GLU A 215 6.81 -17.89 14.12
N ARG A 216 5.96 -18.16 13.11
CA ARG A 216 6.36 -18.71 11.82
C ARG A 216 6.93 -17.61 10.93
N ARG A 217 8.25 -17.59 10.84
CA ARG A 217 9.03 -16.55 10.16
C ARG A 217 9.95 -17.22 9.15
N TYR A 218 9.75 -16.90 7.87
CA TYR A 218 10.50 -17.49 6.77
C TYR A 218 11.25 -16.42 5.99
N THR A 219 12.47 -16.74 5.60
CA THR A 219 13.28 -15.85 4.77
C THR A 219 14.17 -16.67 3.85
N PHE A 220 14.55 -16.10 2.71
CA PHE A 220 15.56 -16.69 1.84
C PHE A 220 16.97 -16.19 2.20
N ASP A 221 17.05 -15.18 3.07
CA ASP A 221 18.31 -14.65 3.58
C ASP A 221 18.83 -15.54 4.73
N LYS A 222 20.16 -15.56 4.89
CA LYS A 222 20.78 -16.21 6.05
C LYS A 222 20.51 -15.38 7.31
N THR A 223 19.91 -15.98 8.33
CA THR A 223 19.64 -15.31 9.61
C THR A 223 19.54 -16.32 10.77
N GLY A 224 19.70 -15.85 12.01
CA GLY A 224 19.38 -16.60 13.23
C GLY A 224 17.96 -16.33 13.77
N ASP A 225 17.27 -15.32 13.25
CA ASP A 225 15.98 -14.85 13.78
C ASP A 225 14.76 -15.48 13.11
N GLY A 226 14.93 -16.54 12.32
CA GLY A 226 13.84 -17.22 11.64
C GLY A 226 14.33 -18.42 10.86
N LYS A 227 13.44 -19.08 10.13
CA LYS A 227 13.81 -20.22 9.29
C LYS A 227 14.23 -19.75 7.91
N THR A 228 15.52 -19.92 7.60
CA THR A 228 16.02 -19.77 6.22
C THR A 228 15.49 -20.93 5.38
N VAL A 229 14.85 -20.60 4.26
CA VAL A 229 14.29 -21.55 3.28
C VAL A 229 14.98 -21.36 1.93
N LYS A 230 14.90 -22.37 1.07
CA LYS A 230 15.54 -22.34 -0.26
C LYS A 230 14.57 -22.06 -1.39
N SER A 231 13.28 -22.30 -1.19
CA SER A 231 12.25 -22.15 -2.23
C SER A 231 10.89 -21.81 -1.64
N TRP A 232 10.00 -21.28 -2.49
CA TRP A 232 8.60 -21.06 -2.15
C TRP A 232 7.85 -22.36 -1.85
N ASP A 233 8.21 -23.46 -2.52
CA ASP A 233 7.68 -24.80 -2.24
C ASP A 233 8.00 -25.29 -0.83
N GLU A 234 9.19 -24.98 -0.32
CA GLU A 234 9.55 -25.31 1.06
C GLU A 234 8.62 -24.56 2.03
N ILE A 235 8.33 -23.28 1.76
CA ILE A 235 7.37 -22.51 2.58
C ILE A 235 5.99 -23.15 2.54
N LEU A 236 5.50 -23.56 1.36
CA LEU A 236 4.20 -24.21 1.23
C LEU A 236 4.12 -25.50 2.06
N LYS A 237 5.15 -26.35 1.99
CA LYS A 237 5.20 -27.59 2.78
C LYS A 237 5.15 -27.28 4.27
N LEU A 238 5.93 -26.32 4.74
CA LEU A 238 5.95 -25.92 6.15
C LEU A 238 4.63 -25.33 6.63
N LEU A 239 3.89 -24.63 5.75
CA LEU A 239 2.54 -24.13 6.04
C LEU A 239 1.47 -25.23 5.99
N GLN A 240 1.71 -26.34 5.29
CA GLN A 240 0.80 -27.48 5.18
C GLN A 240 1.00 -28.54 6.27
N GLU A 241 2.25 -28.76 6.71
CA GLU A 241 2.57 -29.73 7.78
C GLU A 241 1.96 -29.35 9.13
N ASN A 242 1.60 -28.07 9.30
CA ASN A 242 0.91 -27.58 10.48
C ASN A 242 -0.24 -26.66 10.04
N PRO A 243 -1.28 -27.21 9.39
CA PRO A 243 -2.32 -26.41 8.79
C PRO A 243 -3.10 -25.66 9.88
N PRO A 244 -3.85 -24.62 9.51
CA PRO A 244 -4.76 -23.98 10.44
C PRO A 244 -5.73 -25.00 11.04
N GLU A 245 -5.73 -25.18 12.37
CA GLU A 245 -6.94 -25.59 13.08
C GLU A 245 -8.08 -24.59 12.85
#